data_AF-A0A960Y569-F1
#
_entry.id   AF-A0A960Y569-F1
#
_cell.length_a   1.000
_cell.length_b   1.000
_cell.length_c   1.000
_cell.angle_alpha   90.00
_cell.angle_beta   90.00
_cell.angle_gamma   90.00
#
_symmetry.space_group_name_H-M   'P 1'
#
loop_
_entity.id
_entity.type
_entity.pdbx_description
1 polymer ?
#
loop_
_entity_poly.entity_id
_entity_poly.type
_entity_poly.pdbx_seq_one_letter_code
_entity_poly.pdbx_strand_id
1 'polypeptide(L)'
;MDERERQQRIAASRAGRRAAADGEPTAWFDPLYAAAQQADDPESVPWVDLAPNRVLRAWLAETAPAPTRCLVIGSGLGDDAALLAEAGHAVT
;
A
#
# COMPACT_ATOMS: atom_id res chain seq x y z
N MET A 1 -1.75 12.77 13.36
CA MET A 1 -2.62 12.48 12.21
C MET A 1 -3.30 13.78 11.87
N ASP A 2 -3.02 14.29 10.67
CA ASP A 2 -3.66 15.50 10.16
C ASP A 2 -5.15 15.24 9.86
N GLU A 3 -5.96 16.29 9.81
CA GLU A 3 -7.39 16.18 9.51
C GLU A 3 -7.61 15.61 8.11
N ARG A 4 -6.75 15.94 7.12
CA ARG A 4 -6.81 15.35 5.77
C ARG A 4 -6.68 13.82 5.82
N GLU A 5 -5.67 13.33 6.51
CA GLU A 5 -5.42 11.88 6.66
C GLU A 5 -6.60 11.17 7.35
N ARG A 6 -7.17 11.82 8.37
CA ARG A 6 -8.33 11.30 9.09
C ARG A 6 -9.56 11.20 8.17
N GLN A 7 -9.81 12.24 7.38
CA GLN A 7 -10.93 12.26 6.43
C GLN A 7 -10.77 11.20 5.34
N GLN A 8 -9.56 11.01 4.80
CA GLN A 8 -9.26 9.97 3.82
C GLN A 8 -9.52 8.57 4.37
N ARG A 9 -9.04 8.28 5.59
CA ARG A 9 -9.27 6.98 6.26
C ARG A 9 -10.76 6.71 6.49
N ILE A 10 -11.53 7.73 6.89
CA ILE A 10 -12.99 7.62 7.06
C ILE A 10 -13.68 7.36 5.72
N ALA A 11 -13.30 8.08 4.66
CA ALA A 11 -13.86 7.91 3.33
C ALA A 11 -13.60 6.50 2.77
N ALA A 12 -12.34 6.04 2.82
CA ALA A 12 -11.94 4.69 2.43
C ALA A 12 -12.72 3.61 3.21
N SER A 13 -12.81 3.76 4.54
CA SER A 13 -13.57 2.82 5.38
C SER A 13 -15.06 2.76 5.02
N ARG A 14 -15.66 3.90 4.67
CA ARG A 14 -17.07 3.96 4.23
C ARG A 14 -17.25 3.30 2.85
N ALA A 15 -16.33 3.55 1.92
CA ALA A 15 -16.35 2.93 0.60
C ALA A 15 -16.24 1.40 0.69
N GLY A 16 -15.28 0.89 1.48
CA GLY A 16 -15.13 -0.54 1.70
C GLY A 16 -16.34 -1.21 2.35
N ARG A 17 -16.96 -0.55 3.33
CA ARG A 17 -18.21 -1.07 3.94
C ARG A 17 -19.37 -1.13 2.96
N ARG A 18 -19.52 -0.14 2.08
CA ARG A 18 -20.55 -0.14 1.04
C ARG A 18 -20.31 -1.26 0.03
N ALA A 19 -19.10 -1.33 -0.52
CA ALA A 19 -18.74 -2.36 -1.48
C ALA A 19 -18.92 -3.78 -0.91
N ALA A 20 -18.56 -4.01 0.36
CA ALA A 20 -18.83 -5.27 1.05
C ALA A 20 -20.33 -5.57 1.23
N ALA A 21 -21.14 -4.56 1.54
CA ALA A 21 -22.60 -4.71 1.63
C ALA A 21 -23.25 -5.03 0.28
N ASP A 22 -22.64 -4.54 -0.81
CA ASP A 22 -23.06 -4.79 -2.20
C ASP A 22 -22.54 -6.14 -2.74
N GLY A 23 -21.80 -6.92 -1.93
CA GLY A 23 -21.26 -8.23 -2.31
C GLY A 23 -19.92 -8.21 -3.04
N GLU A 24 -19.37 -7.02 -3.29
CA GLU A 24 -18.14 -6.79 -4.06
C GLU A 24 -17.08 -6.09 -3.18
N PRO A 25 -16.51 -6.76 -2.16
CA PRO A 25 -15.73 -6.12 -1.09
C PRO A 25 -14.46 -5.39 -1.54
N THR A 26 -13.99 -5.64 -2.76
CA THR A 26 -12.79 -5.03 -3.34
C THR A 26 -13.09 -3.97 -4.39
N ALA A 27 -14.34 -3.80 -4.82
CA ALA A 27 -14.70 -2.91 -5.93
C ALA A 27 -14.42 -1.42 -5.69
N TRP A 28 -14.10 -1.04 -4.45
CA TRP A 28 -13.77 0.33 -4.06
C TRP A 28 -12.27 0.67 -4.19
N PHE A 29 -11.39 -0.32 -4.39
CA PHE A 29 -9.94 -0.08 -4.55
C PHE A 29 -9.63 0.58 -5.89
N ASP A 30 -10.07 0.01 -7.01
CA ASP A 30 -9.74 0.53 -8.34
C ASP A 30 -10.18 1.98 -8.53
N PRO A 31 -11.41 2.40 -8.12
CA PRO A 31 -11.80 3.81 -8.18
C PRO A 31 -10.95 4.73 -7.30
N LEU A 32 -10.53 4.26 -6.11
CA LEU A 32 -9.67 5.03 -5.21
C LEU A 32 -8.30 5.29 -5.84
N TYR A 33 -7.66 4.24 -6.36
CA TYR A 33 -6.37 4.36 -7.04
C TYR A 33 -6.47 5.18 -8.33
N ALA A 34 -7.53 4.99 -9.12
CA ALA A 34 -7.75 5.77 -10.33
C ALA A 34 -7.92 7.27 -10.00
N ALA A 35 -8.69 7.61 -8.96
CA ALA A 35 -8.87 9.01 -8.55
C ALA A 35 -7.53 9.64 -8.10
N ALA A 36 -6.72 8.92 -7.33
CA ALA A 36 -5.40 9.37 -6.91
C ALA A 36 -4.47 9.62 -8.11
N GLN A 37 -4.48 8.72 -9.10
CA GLN A 37 -3.71 8.86 -10.33
C GLN A 37 -4.17 10.05 -11.19
N GLN A 38 -5.48 10.24 -11.36
CA GLN A 38 -6.02 11.37 -12.13
C GLN A 38 -5.72 12.73 -11.50
N ALA A 39 -5.63 12.78 -10.17
CA ALA A 39 -5.29 13.98 -9.42
C ALA A 39 -3.78 14.23 -9.28
N ASP A 40 -2.94 13.28 -9.72
CA ASP A 40 -1.49 13.25 -9.44
C ASP A 40 -1.17 13.38 -7.94
N ASP A 41 -1.99 12.71 -7.10
CA ASP A 41 -1.95 12.78 -5.64
C ASP A 41 -1.99 11.36 -5.05
N PRO A 42 -0.91 10.57 -5.16
CA PRO A 42 -0.85 9.21 -4.63
C PRO A 42 -1.03 9.14 -3.10
N GLU A 43 -0.60 10.19 -2.38
CA GLU A 43 -0.79 10.34 -0.93
C GLU A 43 -2.26 10.60 -0.54
N SER A 44 -3.17 10.72 -1.51
CA SER A 44 -4.61 10.69 -1.25
C SER A 44 -5.13 9.30 -0.86
N VAL A 45 -4.39 8.24 -1.18
CA VAL A 45 -4.66 6.88 -0.73
C VAL A 45 -4.17 6.74 0.73
N PRO A 46 -5.03 6.42 1.72
CA PRO A 46 -4.71 6.62 3.13
C PRO A 46 -3.60 5.74 3.73
N TRP A 47 -3.08 4.79 2.95
CA TRP A 47 -2.03 3.85 3.34
C TRP A 47 -0.79 3.94 2.43
N VAL A 48 -0.75 4.89 1.50
CA VAL A 48 0.41 5.15 0.65
C VAL A 48 1.31 6.16 1.35
N ASP A 49 2.52 5.72 1.70
CA ASP A 49 3.55 6.56 2.31
C ASP A 49 4.66 6.96 1.31
N LEU A 50 4.60 6.47 0.05
CA LEU A 50 5.64 6.60 -0.99
C LEU A 50 7.04 6.21 -0.50
N ALA A 51 7.07 5.28 0.45
CA ALA A 51 8.26 4.82 1.10
C ALA A 51 8.00 3.39 1.61
N PRO A 52 9.03 2.52 1.59
CA PRO A 52 8.94 1.22 2.21
C PRO A 52 8.58 1.33 3.70
N ASN A 53 7.89 0.32 4.19
CA ASN A 53 7.57 0.15 5.60
C ASN A 53 8.86 0.23 6.44
N ARG A 54 8.86 1.11 7.44
CA ARG A 54 10.03 1.39 8.27
C ARG A 54 10.54 0.16 9.03
N VAL A 55 9.64 -0.73 9.44
CA VAL A 55 9.98 -1.97 10.16
C VAL A 55 10.63 -2.97 9.21
N LEU A 56 10.11 -3.13 7.99
CA LEU A 56 10.73 -3.97 6.97
C LEU A 56 12.13 -3.49 6.62
N ARG A 57 12.29 -2.18 6.39
CA ARG A 57 13.59 -1.56 6.11
C ARG A 57 14.59 -1.79 7.24
N ALA A 58 14.18 -1.58 8.49
CA ALA A 58 15.05 -1.82 9.65
C ALA A 58 15.47 -3.29 9.74
N TRP A 59 14.51 -4.21 9.60
CA TRP A 59 14.78 -5.65 9.64
C TRP A 59 15.74 -6.12 8.53
N LEU A 60 15.57 -5.63 7.30
CA LEU A 60 16.48 -5.96 6.18
C LEU A 60 17.90 -5.46 6.45
N ALA A 61 18.05 -4.26 7.00
CA ALA A 61 19.35 -3.68 7.32
C ALA A 61 20.07 -4.44 8.45
N GLU A 62 19.33 -4.93 9.45
CA GLU A 62 19.88 -5.69 10.57
C GLU A 62 20.19 -7.15 10.22
N THR A 63 19.31 -7.81 9.47
CA THR A 63 19.39 -9.25 9.22
C THR A 63 20.23 -9.58 7.98
N ALA A 64 20.22 -8.69 6.98
CA ALA A 64 20.86 -8.91 5.67
C ALA A 64 20.68 -10.35 5.14
N PRO A 65 19.43 -10.83 5.02
CA PRO A 65 19.16 -12.22 4.63
C PRO A 65 19.70 -12.49 3.23
N ALA A 66 20.12 -13.74 2.99
CA ALA A 66 20.49 -14.16 1.64
C ALA A 66 19.30 -14.01 0.67
N PRO A 67 19.54 -13.65 -0.60
CA PRO A 67 18.51 -13.60 -1.64
C PRO A 67 17.63 -14.85 -1.66
N THR A 68 16.32 -14.63 -1.75
CA THR A 68 15.30 -15.70 -1.74
C THR A 68 14.04 -15.21 -2.46
N ARG A 69 13.01 -16.07 -2.52
CA ARG A 69 11.69 -15.73 -3.04
C ARG A 69 10.85 -15.04 -1.96
N CYS A 70 10.20 -13.94 -2.31
CA CYS A 70 9.35 -13.14 -1.44
C CYS A 70 7.97 -12.93 -2.06
N LEU A 71 6.94 -12.78 -1.21
CA LEU A 71 5.58 -12.43 -1.61
C LEU A 71 5.14 -11.20 -0.81
N VAL A 72 4.75 -10.11 -1.49
CA VAL A 72 4.22 -8.91 -0.84
C VAL A 72 2.70 -8.86 -1.01
N ILE A 73 1.98 -9.24 0.04
CA ILE A 73 0.52 -9.24 0.05
C ILE A 73 0.01 -7.80 0.19
N GLY A 74 -0.85 -7.37 -0.72
CA GLY A 74 -1.38 -6.00 -0.71
C GLY A 74 -0.29 -4.98 -1.01
N SER A 75 0.52 -5.22 -2.04
CA SER A 75 1.71 -4.43 -2.41
C SER A 75 1.44 -2.96 -2.70
N GLY A 76 0.19 -2.56 -2.94
CA GLY A 76 -0.17 -1.17 -3.19
C GLY A 76 0.58 -0.61 -4.40
N LEU A 77 1.36 0.46 -4.19
CA LEU A 77 2.22 1.05 -5.23
C LEU A 77 3.59 0.34 -5.36
N GLY A 78 3.90 -0.62 -4.49
CA GLY A 78 5.05 -1.49 -4.64
C GLY A 78 6.32 -1.07 -3.89
N ASP A 79 6.27 -0.11 -2.96
CA ASP A 79 7.45 0.40 -2.26
C ASP A 79 8.24 -0.71 -1.54
N ASP A 80 7.55 -1.59 -0.80
CA ASP A 80 8.16 -2.73 -0.11
C ASP A 80 8.70 -3.78 -1.09
N ALA A 81 7.99 -3.99 -2.21
CA ALA A 81 8.41 -4.92 -3.24
C ALA A 81 9.68 -4.43 -3.95
N ALA A 82 9.78 -3.12 -4.22
CA ALA A 82 10.96 -2.49 -4.78
C ALA A 82 12.15 -2.62 -3.83
N LEU A 83 11.97 -2.33 -2.54
CA LEU A 83 13.04 -2.49 -1.54
C LEU A 83 13.58 -3.92 -1.47
N LEU A 84 12.70 -4.93 -1.48
CA LEU A 84 13.10 -6.33 -1.46
C LEU A 84 13.82 -6.73 -2.76
N ALA A 85 13.36 -6.23 -3.91
CA ALA A 85 14.01 -6.49 -5.19
C ALA A 85 15.41 -5.85 -5.27
N GLU A 86 15.58 -4.62 -4.75
CA GLU A 86 16.87 -3.94 -4.64
C GLU A 86 17.84 -4.69 -3.71
N ALA A 87 17.33 -5.36 -2.68
CA ALA A 87 18.10 -6.26 -1.82
C ALA A 87 18.43 -7.62 -2.47
N GLY A 88 18.00 -7.84 -3.73
CA GLY A 88 18.32 -9.03 -4.52
C GLY A 88 17.31 -10.17 -4.39
N HIS A 89 16.19 -9.97 -3.69
CA HIS A 89 15.14 -11.00 -3.59
C HIS A 89 14.32 -11.11 -4.88
N ALA A 90 13.80 -12.31 -5.17
CA ALA A 90 12.85 -12.54 -6.24
C ALA A 90 11.43 -12.33 -5.70
N VAL A 91 10.81 -11.18 -6.03
CA VAL A 91 9.55 -10.72 -5.43
C VAL A 91 8.36 -11.03 -6.34
N THR A 92 7.24 -11.45 -5.75
CA THR A 92 5.90 -11.54 -6.36
C THR A 92 4.92 -10.68 -5.57
#